data_AF-A0A4R6LF20-F1
#
_entry.id   AF-A0A4R6LF20-F1
#
_cell.length_a   1.000
_cell.length_b   1.000
_cell.length_c   1.000
_cell.angle_alpha   90.00
_cell.angle_beta   90.00
_cell.angle_gamma   90.00
#
_symmetry.space_group_name_H-M   'P 1'
#
loop_
_entity.id
_entity.type
_entity.pdbx_description
1 polymer ?
#
loop_
_entity_poly.entity_id
_entity_poly.type
_entity_poly.pdbx_seq_one_letter_code
_entity_poly.pdbx_strand_id
1 'polypeptide(L)'
;MKKLYLLLLILLPFFTYCQDILWEKSYGGQHADYLFDAQPTADYGFILAGSSLSNKTGNKNDDNHGDLDYWIWKMNEKGDLDWQKSIGGSGFDLLQS
;
A
#
# COMPACT_ATOMS: atom_id res chain seq x y z
N MET A 1 -38.35 22.66 -31.09
CA MET A 1 -37.45 21.48 -31.14
C MET A 1 -35.96 21.83 -31.11
N LYS A 2 -35.46 22.84 -31.84
CA LYS A 2 -34.02 23.20 -31.85
C LYS A 2 -33.43 23.65 -30.50
N LYS A 3 -34.22 24.32 -29.64
CA LYS A 3 -33.80 24.74 -28.29
C LYS A 3 -33.61 23.57 -27.30
N LEU A 4 -34.22 22.41 -27.57
CA LEU A 4 -34.13 21.23 -26.71
C LEU A 4 -32.79 20.50 -26.90
N TYR A 5 -32.31 20.41 -28.15
CA TYR A 5 -30.97 19.86 -28.46
C TYR A 5 -29.84 20.72 -27.89
N LEU A 6 -30.01 22.05 -27.90
CA LEU A 6 -29.04 22.96 -27.32
C LEU A 6 -28.95 22.80 -25.78
N LEU A 7 -30.07 22.50 -25.12
CA LEU A 7 -30.11 22.24 -23.67
C LEU A 7 -29.43 20.90 -23.32
N LEU A 8 -29.64 19.87 -24.14
CA LEU A 8 -28.99 18.56 -24.01
C LEU A 8 -27.47 18.63 -24.19
N LEU A 9 -26.98 19.45 -25.14
CA LEU A 9 -25.55 19.67 -25.37
C LEU A 9 -24.84 20.38 -24.21
N ILE A 10 -25.55 21.20 -23.43
CA ILE A 10 -24.99 21.93 -22.27
C ILE A 10 -24.88 21.02 -21.03
N LEU A 11 -25.67 19.95 -20.95
CA LEU A 11 -25.67 19.00 -19.84
C LEU A 11 -24.66 17.86 -19.99
N LEU A 12 -24.00 17.75 -21.14
CA LEU A 12 -23.13 16.63 -21.52
C LEU A 12 -21.67 16.67 -21.00
N PRO A 13 -21.08 17.78 -20.49
CA PRO A 13 -19.69 17.75 -20.03
C PRO A 13 -19.55 17.98 -18.52
N PHE A 14 -20.09 17.12 -17.65
CA PHE A 14 -19.86 17.25 -16.20
C PHE A 14 -19.67 15.94 -15.42
N PHE A 15 -19.36 14.84 -16.08
CA PHE A 15 -18.93 13.62 -15.38
C PHE A 15 -17.45 13.37 -15.63
N THR A 16 -16.60 14.21 -15.04
CA THR A 16 -15.25 13.77 -14.72
C THR A 16 -15.37 12.86 -13.49
N TYR A 17 -15.48 11.56 -13.73
CA TYR A 17 -15.40 10.59 -12.64
C TYR A 17 -13.94 10.52 -12.21
N CYS A 18 -13.63 11.02 -11.01
CA CYS A 18 -12.38 10.67 -10.36
C CYS A 18 -12.58 9.31 -9.69
N GLN A 19 -11.52 8.52 -9.62
CA GLN A 19 -11.57 7.28 -8.84
C GLN A 19 -11.76 7.63 -7.36
N ASP A 20 -12.79 7.05 -6.73
CA ASP A 20 -12.97 7.15 -5.29
C ASP A 20 -11.88 6.36 -4.57
N ILE A 21 -11.31 6.92 -3.50
CA ILE A 21 -10.41 6.21 -2.59
C ILE A 21 -11.27 5.25 -1.76
N LEU A 22 -11.07 3.94 -1.93
CA LEU A 22 -11.80 2.94 -1.13
C LEU A 22 -11.36 2.99 0.34
N TRP A 23 -10.05 3.08 0.59
CA TRP A 23 -9.45 3.24 1.90
C TRP A 23 -8.02 3.77 1.80
N GLU A 24 -7.52 4.34 2.89
CA GLU A 24 -6.13 4.80 3.05
C GLU A 24 -5.62 4.40 4.44
N LYS A 25 -4.40 3.86 4.51
CA LYS A 25 -3.74 3.40 5.74
C LYS A 25 -2.22 3.59 5.62
N SER A 26 -1.56 3.79 6.75
CA SER A 26 -0.10 3.88 6.84
C SER A 26 0.46 2.70 7.63
N TYR A 27 1.52 2.08 7.13
CA TYR A 27 2.18 0.93 7.77
C TYR A 27 3.66 1.22 8.01
N GLY A 28 4.15 0.86 9.19
CA GLY A 28 5.52 1.10 9.60
C GLY A 28 5.72 1.04 11.12
N GLY A 29 6.97 1.28 11.51
CA GLY A 29 7.42 1.41 12.89
C GLY A 29 7.98 2.79 13.21
N GLN A 30 8.83 2.84 14.22
CA GLN A 30 9.43 4.08 14.73
C GLN A 30 10.58 4.61 13.84
N HIS A 31 11.24 3.75 13.08
CA HIS A 31 12.37 4.09 12.23
C HIS A 31 11.96 4.10 10.75
N ALA A 32 12.91 4.29 9.84
CA ALA A 32 12.59 4.38 8.41
C ALA A 32 12.12 3.04 7.85
N ASP A 33 11.03 3.09 7.09
CA ASP A 33 10.45 1.97 6.36
C ASP A 33 10.31 2.39 4.88
N TYR A 34 10.74 1.52 3.98
CA TYR A 34 10.84 1.78 2.55
C TYR A 34 9.99 0.77 1.79
N LEU A 35 8.97 1.24 1.09
CA LEU A 35 8.18 0.43 0.17
C LEU A 35 8.87 0.37 -1.20
N PHE A 36 9.07 -0.83 -1.73
CA PHE A 36 9.66 -1.03 -3.06
C PHE A 36 8.66 -1.60 -4.07
N ASP A 37 7.78 -2.50 -3.64
CA ASP A 37 6.80 -3.11 -4.52
C ASP A 37 5.50 -3.48 -3.79
N ALA A 38 4.42 -3.54 -4.56
CA ALA A 38 3.09 -3.92 -4.09
C ALA A 38 2.41 -4.82 -5.13
N GLN A 39 2.14 -6.07 -4.76
CA GLN A 39 1.59 -7.08 -5.67
C GLN A 39 0.21 -7.55 -5.19
N PRO A 40 -0.83 -7.53 -6.04
CA PRO A 40 -2.13 -8.08 -5.70
C PRO A 40 -2.04 -9.60 -5.55
N THR A 41 -2.86 -10.16 -4.67
CA THR A 41 -2.95 -11.60 -4.44
C THR A 41 -4.29 -12.18 -4.90
N ALA A 42 -4.33 -13.49 -5.16
CA ALA A 42 -5.53 -14.15 -5.71
C ALA A 42 -6.74 -14.16 -4.74
N ASP A 43 -6.50 -13.89 -3.46
CA ASP A 43 -7.51 -13.71 -2.41
C ASP A 43 -7.98 -12.25 -2.30
N TYR A 44 -7.73 -11.42 -3.33
CA TYR A 44 -8.08 -9.99 -3.40
C TYR A 44 -7.31 -9.07 -2.45
N GLY A 45 -6.31 -9.60 -1.73
CA GLY A 45 -5.40 -8.83 -0.91
C GLY A 45 -4.20 -8.26 -1.67
N PHE A 46 -3.20 -7.84 -0.89
CA PHE A 46 -1.93 -7.30 -1.40
C PHE A 46 -0.76 -7.81 -0.57
N ILE A 47 0.38 -8.07 -1.23
CA ILE A 47 1.70 -8.21 -0.62
C ILE A 47 2.46 -6.91 -0.88
N LEU A 48 2.90 -6.25 0.19
CA LEU A 48 3.89 -5.18 0.11
C LEU A 48 5.26 -5.77 0.40
N ALA A 49 6.23 -5.42 -0.44
CA ALA A 49 7.63 -5.77 -0.26
C ALA A 49 8.45 -4.50 -0.05
N GLY A 50 9.16 -4.46 1.06
CA GLY A 50 9.91 -3.29 1.49
C GLY A 50 11.19 -3.66 2.25
N SER A 51 11.87 -2.64 2.75
CA SER A 51 12.90 -2.77 3.78
C SER A 51 12.57 -1.90 4.99
N SER A 52 12.96 -2.32 6.18
CA SER A 52 12.64 -1.65 7.46
C SER A 52 13.85 -1.58 8.37
N LEU A 53 14.07 -0.42 9.01
CA LEU A 53 14.98 -0.24 10.16
C LEU A 53 14.24 -0.45 11.50
N SER A 54 12.95 -0.70 11.47
CA SER A 54 12.10 -0.70 12.66
C SER A 54 12.07 -2.07 13.32
N ASN A 55 12.12 -2.11 14.66
CA ASN A 55 11.66 -3.25 15.45
C ASN A 55 10.14 -3.24 15.62
N LYS A 56 9.58 -4.14 16.45
CA LYS A 56 8.15 -4.20 16.79
C LYS A 56 7.64 -2.90 17.44
N THR A 57 7.24 -1.96 16.60
CA THR A 57 6.78 -0.61 16.95
C THR A 57 5.72 -0.16 15.95
N GLY A 58 4.89 0.81 16.31
CA GLY A 58 3.79 1.24 15.43
C GLY A 58 2.83 0.09 15.14
N ASN A 59 2.65 -0.25 13.86
CA ASN A 59 1.89 -1.44 13.44
C ASN A 59 2.78 -2.57 12.88
N LYS A 60 4.10 -2.40 12.91
CA LYS A 60 5.05 -3.49 12.72
C LYS A 60 5.05 -4.39 13.97
N ASN A 61 4.79 -5.68 13.77
CA ASN A 61 4.70 -6.69 14.82
C ASN A 61 5.71 -7.84 14.63
N ASP A 62 6.65 -7.71 13.69
CA ASP A 62 7.83 -8.56 13.59
C ASP A 62 9.11 -7.76 13.86
N ASP A 63 10.10 -8.35 14.52
CA ASP A 63 11.34 -7.63 14.90
C ASP A 63 12.31 -7.63 13.72
N ASN A 64 13.21 -6.64 13.69
CA ASN A 64 14.38 -6.76 12.84
C ASN A 64 15.39 -7.73 13.43
N HIS A 65 16.22 -8.28 12.56
CA HIS A 65 17.33 -9.15 12.91
C HIS A 65 18.67 -8.42 12.95
N GLY A 66 18.71 -7.16 12.50
CA GLY A 66 19.90 -6.32 12.49
C GLY A 66 19.59 -4.86 12.19
N ASP A 67 20.30 -4.31 11.22
CA ASP A 67 20.15 -2.92 10.79
C ASP A 67 18.92 -2.76 9.89
N LEU A 68 19.07 -2.76 8.58
CA LEU A 68 17.97 -2.67 7.62
C LEU A 68 17.68 -4.07 7.10
N ASP A 69 16.47 -4.59 7.27
CA ASP A 69 16.10 -5.91 6.76
C ASP A 69 14.94 -5.83 5.78
N TYR A 70 14.72 -6.89 5.00
CA TYR A 70 13.49 -7.03 4.23
C TYR A 70 12.28 -7.08 5.17
N TRP A 71 11.21 -6.43 4.77
CA TRP A 71 9.94 -6.48 5.47
C TRP A 71 8.81 -6.72 4.49
N ILE A 72 8.16 -7.87 4.64
CA ILE A 72 7.04 -8.30 3.80
C ILE A 72 5.75 -8.15 4.61
N TRP A 73 4.76 -7.48 4.05
CA TRP A 73 3.46 -7.26 4.67
C TRP A 73 2.35 -7.81 3.76
N LYS A 74 1.63 -8.83 4.23
CA LYS A 74 0.41 -9.33 3.58
C LYS A 74 -0.82 -8.72 4.25
N MET A 75 -1.73 -8.22 3.43
CA MET A 75 -3.02 -7.70 3.86
C MET A 75 -4.17 -8.23 3.01
N ASN A 76 -5.38 -8.14 3.56
CA ASN A 76 -6.64 -8.40 2.87
C ASN A 76 -7.05 -7.19 1.98
N GLU A 77 -8.20 -7.31 1.31
CA GLU A 77 -8.74 -6.30 0.39
C GLU A 77 -9.10 -4.96 1.06
N LYS A 78 -9.23 -4.95 2.38
CA LYS A 78 -9.55 -3.77 3.22
C LYS A 78 -8.29 -3.14 3.83
N GLY A 79 -7.11 -3.69 3.52
CA GLY A 79 -5.84 -3.29 4.12
C GLY A 79 -5.69 -3.70 5.59
N ASP A 80 -6.40 -4.73 6.05
CA ASP A 80 -6.13 -5.31 7.37
C ASP A 80 -5.01 -6.33 7.28
N LEU A 81 -4.15 -6.37 8.29
CA LEU A 81 -3.00 -7.28 8.35
C LEU A 81 -3.44 -8.74 8.38
N ASP A 82 -2.91 -9.55 7.47
CA ASP A 82 -2.98 -11.02 7.57
C ASP A 82 -1.73 -11.53 8.30
N TRP A 83 -0.54 -11.17 7.80
CA TRP A 83 0.75 -11.49 8.42
C TRP A 83 1.83 -10.52 7.92
N GLN A 84 2.90 -10.41 8.69
CA GLN A 84 4.12 -9.71 8.27
C GLN A 84 5.35 -10.52 8.65
N LYS A 85 6.45 -10.30 7.93
CA LYS A 85 7.71 -11.00 8.17
C LYS A 85 8.91 -10.11 7.87
N SER A 86 9.82 -10.02 8.83
CA SER A 86 11.17 -9.50 8.66
C SER A 86 12.11 -10.64 8.24
N ILE A 87 12.92 -10.41 7.22
CA ILE A 87 13.87 -11.40 6.68
C ILE A 87 15.21 -10.70 6.47
N GLY A 88 16.26 -11.22 7.09
CA GLY A 88 17.60 -10.62 7.04
C GLY A 88 18.52 -11.25 8.09
N GLY A 89 19.72 -10.70 8.21
CA GLY A 89 20.72 -11.07 9.20
C GLY A 89 21.02 -9.94 10.17
N SER A 90 22.19 -9.95 10.78
CA SER A 90 22.63 -8.88 11.70
C SER A 90 23.12 -7.62 11.00
N GLY A 91 22.93 -7.48 9.69
CA GLY A 91 23.54 -6.45 8.85
C GLY A 91 22.51 -5.63 8.06
N PHE A 92 22.93 -5.13 6.89
CA PHE A 92 22.06 -4.40 5.96
C PHE A 92 21.63 -5.31 4.80
N ASP A 93 20.37 -5.72 4.81
CA ASP A 93 19.66 -6.47 3.78
C ASP A 93 18.63 -5.55 3.09
N LEU A 94 19.11 -4.70 2.18
CA LEU A 94 18.29 -3.75 1.41
C LEU A 94 17.62 -4.45 0.22
N LEU A 95 16.29 -4.33 0.12
CA LEU A 95 15.54 -4.83 -1.03
C LEU A 95 15.87 -3.97 -2.26
N GLN A 96 16.16 -4.62 -3.38
CA GLN A 96 16.34 -3.99 -4.69
C GLN A 96 15.37 -4.65 -5.68
N SER A 97 14.71 -3.83 -6.50
CA SER A 97 13.74 -4.21 -7.53
C SER A 97 14.27 -3.79 -8.89
#